data_AF-D0UQ16-F1
#
_entry.id   AF-D0UQ16-F1
#
_cell.length_a   1.000
_cell.length_b   1.000
_cell.length_c   1.000
_cell.angle_alpha   90.00
_cell.angle_beta   90.00
_cell.angle_gamma   90.00
#
_symmetry.space_group_name_H-M   'P 1'
#
loop_
_entity.id
_entity.type
_entity.pdbx_description
1 polymer ?
#
loop_
_entity_poly.entity_id
_entity_poly.type
_entity_poly.pdbx_seq_one_letter_code
_entity_poly.pdbx_strand_id
1 'polypeptide(L)'
;ANIAIGNQLFEEAFAIFKKFDVNTSAIQVLIDHINNLDRAYEFAERCNESAVWSLLAKAQLQQNLVKEAIDSFIKADDPAAYIDVVDTAHRTGHWEDLVRYLVMARKKARESYVESELVYAYAKTNRLADLEEFIAAPNHADIQKIGDRCFDDEMYDAAKLLYNNVSNFARLAITLVHLKEFQGAVESARKANSTRTWKEVCFACVDSEQFRLAQNCGLHIVVHADELEDLINYYQDRGYFDELINLLEAALGLERAHMGMFTELAILYSRYKPEKMKEHLELFWSRVNIPKVLRAAEQAHLWAELVFL
;
A
#
# COMPACT_ATOMS: atom_id res chain seq x y z
N ALA A 1 -51.42 10.81 -19.11
CA ALA A 1 -50.31 11.29 -18.26
C ALA A 1 -49.33 12.18 -19.03
N ASN A 2 -48.74 11.74 -20.16
CA ASN A 2 -47.81 12.58 -20.96
C ASN A 2 -48.37 13.93 -21.41
N ILE A 3 -49.67 14.00 -21.71
CA ILE A 3 -50.35 15.27 -22.03
C ILE A 3 -50.45 16.20 -20.81
N ALA A 4 -50.57 15.65 -19.60
CA ALA A 4 -50.58 16.45 -18.36
C ALA A 4 -49.17 16.97 -18.02
N ILE A 5 -48.14 16.14 -18.21
CA ILE A 5 -46.73 16.56 -18.10
C ILE A 5 -46.42 17.72 -19.06
N GLY A 6 -46.84 17.59 -20.33
CA GLY A 6 -46.64 18.64 -21.34
C GLY A 6 -47.35 19.96 -21.04
N ASN A 7 -48.39 19.93 -20.19
CA ASN A 7 -49.13 21.11 -19.74
C ASN A 7 -48.72 21.57 -18.32
N GLN A 8 -47.61 21.07 -17.77
CA GLN A 8 -47.11 21.38 -16.42
C GLN A 8 -48.05 21.00 -15.26
N LEU A 9 -49.01 20.09 -15.51
CA LEU A 9 -49.94 19.53 -14.52
C LEU A 9 -49.35 18.26 -13.91
N PHE A 10 -48.31 18.44 -13.09
CA PHE A 10 -47.48 17.32 -12.58
C PHE A 10 -48.18 16.49 -11.48
N GLU A 11 -49.01 17.12 -10.65
CA GLU A 11 -49.79 16.42 -9.62
C GLU A 11 -50.87 15.51 -10.24
N GLU A 12 -51.54 16.01 -11.28
CA GLU A 12 -52.52 15.26 -12.05
C GLU A 12 -51.85 14.13 -12.83
N ALA A 13 -50.67 14.37 -13.40
CA ALA A 13 -49.86 13.33 -14.04
C ALA A 13 -49.48 12.22 -13.05
N PHE A 14 -49.04 12.57 -11.84
CA PHE A 14 -48.71 11.62 -10.77
C PHE A 14 -49.95 10.81 -10.33
N ALA A 15 -51.08 11.48 -10.08
CA ALA A 15 -52.32 10.81 -9.68
C ALA A 15 -52.82 9.84 -10.77
N ILE A 16 -52.67 10.20 -12.05
CA ILE A 16 -52.98 9.32 -13.17
C ILE A 16 -52.06 8.10 -13.17
N PHE A 17 -50.74 8.27 -13.11
CA PHE A 17 -49.80 7.14 -13.13
C PHE A 17 -50.00 6.20 -11.94
N LYS A 18 -50.24 6.75 -10.75
CA LYS A 18 -50.58 5.99 -9.55
C LYS A 18 -51.88 5.18 -9.71
N LYS A 19 -52.89 5.73 -10.40
CA LYS A 19 -54.16 5.03 -10.64
C LYS A 19 -54.04 3.88 -11.63
N PHE A 20 -53.06 3.93 -12.53
CA PHE A 20 -52.80 2.89 -13.54
C PHE A 20 -51.68 1.93 -13.12
N ASP A 21 -51.24 1.96 -11.86
CA ASP A 21 -50.15 1.12 -11.31
C ASP A 21 -48.83 1.20 -12.09
N VAL A 22 -48.60 2.32 -12.81
CA VAL A 22 -47.32 2.56 -13.52
C VAL A 22 -46.37 3.28 -12.56
N ASN A 23 -45.92 2.56 -11.53
CA ASN A 23 -45.21 3.11 -10.38
C ASN A 23 -43.84 3.72 -10.74
N THR A 24 -43.15 3.17 -11.75
CA THR A 24 -41.87 3.70 -12.25
C THR A 24 -42.03 5.09 -12.87
N SER A 25 -43.05 5.30 -13.70
CA SER A 25 -43.35 6.62 -14.26
C SER A 25 -43.91 7.58 -13.21
N ALA A 26 -44.67 7.08 -12.22
CA ALA A 26 -45.18 7.90 -11.13
C ALA A 26 -44.04 8.50 -10.28
N ILE A 27 -43.07 7.69 -9.86
CA ILE A 27 -41.95 8.21 -9.07
C ILE A 27 -41.05 9.14 -9.89
N GLN A 28 -40.91 8.88 -11.19
CA GLN A 28 -40.14 9.74 -12.05
C GLN A 28 -40.73 11.15 -12.18
N VAL A 29 -42.07 11.28 -12.17
CA VAL A 29 -42.71 12.62 -12.10
C VAL A 29 -42.42 13.32 -10.75
N LEU A 30 -42.40 12.57 -9.65
CA LEU A 30 -42.08 13.13 -8.33
C LEU A 30 -40.62 13.63 -8.25
N ILE A 31 -39.71 12.90 -8.88
CA ILE A 31 -38.28 13.21 -8.93
C ILE A 31 -38.01 14.36 -9.90
N ASP A 32 -38.34 14.19 -11.18
CA ASP A 32 -37.87 15.05 -12.27
C ASP A 32 -38.64 16.38 -12.34
N HIS A 33 -39.92 16.38 -11.95
CA HIS A 33 -40.80 17.54 -12.13
C HIS A 33 -41.22 18.21 -10.83
N ILE A 34 -41.56 17.42 -9.80
CA ILE A 34 -41.99 17.95 -8.50
C ILE A 34 -40.78 18.21 -7.58
N ASN A 35 -39.68 17.49 -7.79
CA ASN A 35 -38.43 17.57 -7.03
C ASN A 35 -38.62 17.47 -5.51
N ASN A 36 -39.56 16.63 -5.07
CA ASN A 36 -39.85 16.40 -3.65
C ASN A 36 -39.47 14.96 -3.27
N LEU A 37 -38.25 14.81 -2.76
CA LEU A 37 -37.68 13.50 -2.42
C LEU A 37 -38.34 12.85 -1.21
N ASP A 38 -38.82 13.62 -0.23
CA ASP A 38 -39.53 13.08 0.95
C ASP A 38 -40.82 12.37 0.52
N ARG A 39 -41.57 13.01 -0.38
CA ARG A 39 -42.79 12.44 -0.94
C ARG A 39 -42.50 11.28 -1.88
N ALA A 40 -41.39 11.32 -2.61
CA ALA A 40 -40.93 10.19 -3.43
C ALA A 40 -40.53 9.00 -2.55
N TYR A 41 -39.92 9.22 -1.39
CA TYR A 41 -39.59 8.20 -0.41
C TYR A 41 -40.85 7.56 0.19
N GLU A 42 -41.82 8.36 0.64
CA GLU A 42 -43.11 7.83 1.12
C GLU A 42 -43.82 6.99 0.05
N PHE A 43 -43.74 7.41 -1.21
CA PHE A 43 -44.32 6.65 -2.32
C PHE A 43 -43.58 5.32 -2.54
N ALA A 44 -42.24 5.35 -2.54
CA ALA A 44 -41.43 4.15 -2.66
C ALA A 44 -41.67 3.16 -1.51
N GLU A 45 -41.85 3.63 -0.28
CA GLU A 45 -42.18 2.79 0.88
C GLU A 45 -43.55 2.12 0.77
N ARG A 46 -44.54 2.80 0.17
CA ARG A 46 -45.87 2.24 -0.07
C ARG A 46 -45.90 1.23 -1.21
N CYS A 47 -45.20 1.50 -2.30
CA CYS A 47 -45.16 0.60 -3.47
C CYS A 47 -44.25 -0.61 -3.21
N ASN A 48 -43.15 -0.40 -2.52
CA ASN A 48 -42.12 -1.39 -2.20
C ASN A 48 -41.64 -2.23 -3.40
N GLU A 49 -41.49 -1.58 -4.56
CA GLU A 49 -40.99 -2.19 -5.79
C GLU A 49 -39.52 -1.85 -5.99
N SER A 50 -38.72 -2.82 -6.41
CA SER A 50 -37.27 -2.64 -6.64
C SER A 50 -36.98 -1.54 -7.65
N ALA A 51 -37.70 -1.52 -8.79
CA ALA A 51 -37.51 -0.54 -9.84
C ALA A 51 -37.78 0.91 -9.36
N VAL A 52 -38.73 1.09 -8.44
CA VAL A 52 -39.08 2.40 -7.86
C VAL A 52 -37.98 2.87 -6.91
N TRP A 53 -37.48 1.97 -6.05
CA TRP A 53 -36.36 2.26 -5.16
C TRP A 53 -35.07 2.59 -5.92
N SER A 54 -34.75 1.88 -7.01
CA SER A 54 -33.57 2.17 -7.85
C SER A 54 -33.63 3.57 -8.48
N LEU A 55 -34.80 4.02 -8.93
CA LEU A 55 -34.98 5.36 -9.49
C LEU A 55 -34.82 6.45 -8.42
N LEU A 56 -35.43 6.24 -7.24
CA LEU A 56 -35.26 7.15 -6.10
C LEU A 56 -33.81 7.26 -5.66
N ALA A 57 -33.12 6.12 -5.54
CA ALA A 57 -31.73 6.07 -5.11
C ALA A 57 -30.80 6.85 -6.05
N LYS A 58 -30.99 6.71 -7.37
CA LYS A 58 -30.23 7.50 -8.37
C LYS A 58 -30.47 9.00 -8.22
N ALA A 59 -31.71 9.42 -7.97
CA ALA A 59 -32.04 10.82 -7.75
C ALA A 59 -31.43 11.38 -6.46
N GLN A 60 -31.50 10.61 -5.37
CA GLN A 60 -30.88 10.97 -4.09
C GLN A 60 -29.36 11.10 -4.23
N LEU A 61 -28.74 10.20 -5.00
CA LEU A 61 -27.31 10.21 -5.27
C LEU A 61 -26.89 11.49 -6.02
N GLN A 62 -27.67 11.93 -7.02
CA GLN A 62 -27.43 13.17 -7.75
C GLN A 62 -27.51 14.42 -6.87
N GLN A 63 -28.28 14.37 -5.78
CA GLN A 63 -28.36 15.44 -4.78
C GLN A 63 -27.33 15.32 -3.65
N ASN A 64 -26.35 14.41 -3.77
CA ASN A 64 -25.34 14.11 -2.75
C ASN A 64 -25.90 13.57 -1.42
N LEU A 65 -27.13 13.07 -1.41
CA LEU A 65 -27.75 12.38 -0.26
C LEU A 65 -27.29 10.91 -0.24
N VAL A 66 -26.00 10.71 0.04
CA VAL A 66 -25.34 9.39 -0.13
C VAL A 66 -25.91 8.33 0.80
N LYS A 67 -26.20 8.67 2.05
CA LYS A 67 -26.73 7.71 3.04
C LYS A 67 -28.11 7.21 2.63
N GLU A 68 -28.98 8.14 2.29
CA GLU A 68 -30.35 7.89 1.86
C GLU A 68 -30.37 7.12 0.53
N ALA A 69 -29.50 7.50 -0.42
CA ALA A 69 -29.35 6.81 -1.68
C ALA A 69 -28.91 5.35 -1.48
N ILE A 70 -27.93 5.11 -0.62
CA ILE A 70 -27.45 3.76 -0.31
C ILE A 70 -28.53 2.91 0.35
N ASP A 71 -29.25 3.45 1.34
CA ASP A 71 -30.36 2.74 1.97
C ASP A 71 -31.47 2.40 0.95
N SER A 72 -31.79 3.33 0.05
CA SER A 72 -32.73 3.09 -1.05
C SER A 72 -32.23 2.02 -2.03
N PHE A 73 -30.95 2.03 -2.41
CA PHE A 73 -30.39 0.98 -3.27
C PHE A 73 -30.37 -0.39 -2.59
N ILE A 74 -30.09 -0.46 -1.29
CA ILE A 74 -30.12 -1.72 -0.53
C ILE A 74 -31.55 -2.27 -0.51
N LYS A 75 -32.57 -1.41 -0.35
CA LYS A 75 -33.98 -1.82 -0.48
C LYS A 75 -34.35 -2.25 -1.89
N ALA A 76 -33.76 -1.62 -2.92
CA ALA A 76 -33.94 -2.00 -4.32
C ALA A 76 -33.28 -3.33 -4.68
N ASP A 77 -32.26 -3.74 -3.91
CA ASP A 77 -31.41 -4.91 -4.17
C ASP A 77 -30.76 -4.85 -5.57
N ASP A 78 -30.42 -3.62 -6.00
CA ASP A 78 -29.92 -3.29 -7.34
C ASP A 78 -28.47 -2.77 -7.30
N PRO A 79 -27.50 -3.53 -7.85
CA PRO A 79 -26.10 -3.13 -7.91
C PRO A 79 -25.75 -2.27 -9.14
N ALA A 80 -26.68 -1.98 -10.07
CA ALA A 80 -26.33 -1.45 -11.40
C ALA A 80 -25.57 -0.10 -11.40
N ALA A 81 -25.74 0.71 -10.36
CA ALA A 81 -25.13 2.04 -10.23
C ALA A 81 -23.85 2.05 -9.37
N TYR A 82 -23.15 0.92 -9.22
CA TYR A 82 -22.03 0.81 -8.28
C TYR A 82 -20.91 1.83 -8.55
N ILE A 83 -20.64 2.20 -9.81
CA ILE A 83 -19.60 3.18 -10.17
C ILE A 83 -19.94 4.55 -9.58
N ASP A 84 -21.16 5.04 -9.84
CA ASP A 84 -21.61 6.34 -9.37
C ASP A 84 -21.65 6.40 -7.83
N VAL A 85 -22.07 5.31 -7.19
CA VAL A 85 -22.15 5.20 -5.72
C VAL A 85 -20.75 5.21 -5.10
N VAL A 86 -19.79 4.47 -5.67
CA VAL A 86 -18.39 4.50 -5.23
C VAL A 86 -17.82 5.91 -5.38
N ASP A 87 -17.95 6.53 -6.55
CA ASP A 87 -17.36 7.85 -6.81
C ASP A 87 -17.95 8.96 -5.93
N THR A 88 -19.26 8.90 -5.62
CA THR A 88 -19.90 9.84 -4.69
C THR A 88 -19.51 9.58 -3.24
N ALA A 89 -19.45 8.31 -2.82
CA ALA A 89 -19.02 7.95 -1.47
C ALA A 89 -17.55 8.34 -1.21
N HIS A 90 -16.66 8.13 -2.17
CA HIS A 90 -15.26 8.57 -2.11
C HIS A 90 -15.16 10.09 -1.93
N ARG A 91 -15.93 10.87 -2.70
CA ARG A 91 -15.95 12.34 -2.63
C ARG A 91 -16.51 12.88 -1.31
N THR A 92 -17.49 12.20 -0.74
CA THR A 92 -18.19 12.65 0.47
C THR A 92 -17.65 12.04 1.76
N GLY A 93 -16.78 11.03 1.68
CA GLY A 93 -16.16 10.35 2.83
C GLY A 93 -17.10 9.36 3.55
N HIS A 94 -18.19 8.93 2.93
CA HIS A 94 -19.18 8.02 3.54
C HIS A 94 -18.80 6.54 3.38
N TRP A 95 -17.65 6.16 3.95
CA TRP A 95 -17.09 4.81 3.80
C TRP A 95 -17.91 3.71 4.47
N GLU A 96 -18.47 3.99 5.66
CA GLU A 96 -19.29 3.03 6.42
C GLU A 96 -20.55 2.62 5.65
N ASP A 97 -21.23 3.59 5.05
CA ASP A 97 -22.41 3.36 4.22
C ASP A 97 -22.02 2.65 2.92
N LEU A 98 -20.89 3.03 2.31
CA LEU A 98 -20.37 2.37 1.11
C LEU A 98 -20.10 0.87 1.35
N VAL A 99 -19.55 0.49 2.51
CA VAL A 99 -19.35 -0.93 2.86
C VAL A 99 -20.69 -1.68 2.83
N ARG A 100 -21.76 -1.10 3.38
CA ARG A 100 -23.11 -1.73 3.37
C ARG A 100 -23.61 -1.95 1.95
N TYR A 101 -23.46 -0.95 1.07
CA TYR A 101 -23.83 -1.05 -0.34
C TYR A 101 -23.03 -2.14 -1.07
N LEU A 102 -21.70 -2.12 -0.93
CA LEU A 102 -20.82 -3.04 -1.64
C LEU A 102 -20.99 -4.50 -1.17
N VAL A 103 -21.30 -4.74 0.11
CA VAL A 103 -21.65 -6.07 0.61
C VAL A 103 -22.93 -6.61 -0.03
N MET A 104 -23.94 -5.75 -0.23
CA MET A 104 -25.15 -6.10 -0.99
C MET A 104 -24.80 -6.38 -2.46
N ALA A 105 -24.05 -5.48 -3.10
CA ALA A 105 -23.69 -5.61 -4.50
C ALA A 105 -22.91 -6.89 -4.80
N ARG A 106 -21.96 -7.27 -3.92
CA ARG A 106 -21.19 -8.52 -4.02
C ARG A 106 -22.09 -9.77 -4.01
N LYS A 107 -23.18 -9.78 -3.23
CA LYS A 107 -24.11 -10.93 -3.18
C LYS A 107 -24.83 -11.13 -4.50
N LYS A 108 -25.04 -10.06 -5.27
CA LYS A 108 -25.70 -10.09 -6.58
C LYS A 108 -24.73 -10.31 -7.73
N ALA A 109 -23.65 -9.56 -7.75
CA ALA A 109 -22.67 -9.55 -8.82
C ALA A 109 -21.27 -9.62 -8.22
N ARG A 110 -20.55 -10.72 -8.49
CA ARG A 110 -19.15 -10.88 -8.10
C ARG A 110 -18.24 -10.20 -9.11
N GLU A 111 -18.35 -8.88 -9.19
CA GLU A 111 -17.50 -8.07 -10.06
C GLU A 111 -16.18 -7.73 -9.35
N SER A 112 -15.07 -7.85 -10.08
CA SER A 112 -13.73 -7.56 -9.58
C SER A 112 -13.61 -6.13 -9.04
N TYR A 113 -14.22 -5.16 -9.72
CA TYR A 113 -14.22 -3.76 -9.30
C TYR A 113 -14.92 -3.55 -7.94
N VAL A 114 -16.13 -4.11 -7.78
CA VAL A 114 -16.90 -4.03 -6.53
C VAL A 114 -16.16 -4.69 -5.37
N GLU A 115 -15.57 -5.86 -5.59
CA GLU A 115 -14.78 -6.55 -4.57
C GLU A 115 -13.49 -5.79 -4.21
N SER A 116 -12.83 -5.16 -5.19
CA SER A 116 -11.63 -4.34 -4.95
C SER A 116 -11.95 -3.07 -4.15
N GLU A 117 -13.03 -2.37 -4.50
CA GLU A 117 -13.46 -1.18 -3.76
C GLU A 117 -13.96 -1.53 -2.35
N LEU A 118 -14.55 -2.72 -2.16
CA LEU A 118 -14.93 -3.20 -0.84
C LEU A 118 -13.72 -3.43 0.07
N VAL A 119 -12.66 -4.04 -0.46
CA VAL A 119 -11.37 -4.22 0.25
C VAL A 119 -10.81 -2.86 0.68
N TYR A 120 -10.83 -1.88 -0.22
CA TYR A 120 -10.36 -0.53 0.09
C TYR A 120 -11.24 0.19 1.12
N ALA A 121 -12.56 0.03 1.04
CA ALA A 121 -13.50 0.59 2.02
C ALA A 121 -13.34 -0.04 3.42
N TYR A 122 -13.07 -1.34 3.50
CA TYR A 122 -12.72 -2.00 4.77
C TYR A 122 -11.41 -1.47 5.36
N ALA A 123 -10.41 -1.24 4.51
CA ALA A 123 -9.18 -0.60 4.94
C ALA A 123 -9.47 0.81 5.52
N LYS A 124 -10.25 1.64 4.81
CA LYS A 124 -10.55 3.03 5.21
C LYS A 124 -11.37 3.14 6.48
N THR A 125 -12.24 2.17 6.74
CA THR A 125 -13.05 2.09 7.98
C THR A 125 -12.30 1.42 9.14
N ASN A 126 -11.03 1.03 8.95
CA ASN A 126 -10.21 0.32 9.94
C ASN A 126 -10.84 -1.02 10.42
N ARG A 127 -11.64 -1.66 9.56
CA ARG A 127 -12.27 -2.96 9.81
C ARG A 127 -11.34 -4.09 9.39
N LEU A 128 -10.20 -4.19 10.06
CA LEU A 128 -9.12 -5.12 9.69
C LEU A 128 -9.53 -6.60 9.80
N ALA A 129 -10.41 -6.95 10.74
CA ALA A 129 -10.93 -8.31 10.89
C ALA A 129 -11.80 -8.72 9.68
N ASP A 130 -12.72 -7.85 9.27
CA ASP A 130 -13.57 -8.06 8.09
C ASP A 130 -12.71 -8.14 6.82
N LEU A 131 -11.67 -7.31 6.74
CA LEU A 131 -10.70 -7.34 5.65
C LEU A 131 -9.96 -8.67 5.57
N GLU A 132 -9.45 -9.17 6.71
CA GLU A 132 -8.70 -10.43 6.81
C GLU A 132 -9.57 -11.65 6.46
N GLU A 133 -10.80 -11.69 6.96
CA GLU A 133 -11.77 -12.73 6.61
C GLU A 133 -12.10 -12.69 5.10
N PHE A 134 -12.24 -11.48 4.54
CA PHE A 134 -12.53 -11.30 3.12
C PHE A 134 -11.41 -11.81 2.21
N ILE A 135 -10.16 -11.46 2.50
CA ILE A 135 -9.01 -11.87 1.70
C ILE A 135 -8.66 -13.35 1.86
N ALA A 136 -9.06 -13.97 2.99
CA ALA A 136 -8.93 -15.42 3.20
C ALA A 136 -9.95 -16.21 2.37
N ALA A 137 -11.12 -15.62 2.09
CA ALA A 137 -12.13 -16.22 1.24
C ALA A 137 -11.81 -16.05 -0.26
N PRO A 138 -12.27 -16.97 -1.14
CA PRO A 138 -12.14 -16.80 -2.59
C PRO A 138 -12.77 -15.49 -3.07
N ASN A 139 -11.96 -14.65 -3.71
CA ASN A 139 -12.34 -13.33 -4.20
C ASN A 139 -11.71 -13.07 -5.59
N HIS A 140 -12.25 -12.09 -6.31
CA HIS A 140 -11.78 -11.60 -7.62
C HIS A 140 -11.23 -10.17 -7.49
N ALA A 141 -10.89 -9.73 -6.28
CA ALA A 141 -10.37 -8.40 -6.05
C ALA A 141 -8.94 -8.28 -6.59
N ASP A 142 -8.59 -7.10 -7.10
CA ASP A 142 -7.20 -6.75 -7.43
C ASP A 142 -6.47 -6.30 -6.16
N ILE A 143 -6.11 -7.28 -5.33
CA ILE A 143 -5.51 -7.05 -4.01
C ILE A 143 -4.20 -6.28 -4.12
N GLN A 144 -3.41 -6.49 -5.17
CA GLN A 144 -2.13 -5.80 -5.35
C GLN A 144 -2.34 -4.30 -5.57
N LYS A 145 -3.24 -3.92 -6.50
CA LYS A 145 -3.54 -2.52 -6.77
C LYS A 145 -4.13 -1.81 -5.55
N ILE A 146 -4.99 -2.49 -4.80
CA ILE A 146 -5.55 -1.93 -3.56
C ILE A 146 -4.48 -1.83 -2.47
N GLY A 147 -3.58 -2.80 -2.37
CA GLY A 147 -2.41 -2.73 -1.47
C GLY A 147 -1.53 -1.51 -1.75
N ASP A 148 -1.24 -1.24 -3.02
CA ASP A 148 -0.47 -0.06 -3.43
C ASP A 148 -1.21 1.24 -3.07
N ARG A 149 -2.53 1.33 -3.32
CA ARG A 149 -3.33 2.50 -2.91
C ARG A 149 -3.37 2.69 -1.39
N CYS A 150 -3.51 1.60 -0.62
CA CYS A 150 -3.47 1.64 0.84
C CYS A 150 -2.10 2.10 1.35
N PHE A 151 -1.02 1.72 0.68
CA PHE A 151 0.32 2.17 1.02
C PHE A 151 0.51 3.66 0.77
N ASP A 152 0.07 4.16 -0.39
CA ASP A 152 0.15 5.58 -0.75
C ASP A 152 -0.68 6.48 0.20
N ASP A 153 -1.77 5.94 0.74
CA ASP A 153 -2.63 6.60 1.72
C ASP A 153 -2.14 6.46 3.19
N GLU A 154 -0.93 5.95 3.41
CA GLU A 154 -0.31 5.73 4.73
C GLU A 154 -1.06 4.72 5.63
N MET A 155 -1.87 3.85 5.05
CA MET A 155 -2.65 2.84 5.77
C MET A 155 -1.88 1.52 5.85
N TYR A 156 -0.74 1.57 6.53
CA TYR A 156 0.24 0.50 6.51
C TYR A 156 -0.25 -0.82 7.13
N ASP A 157 -1.12 -0.77 8.16
CA ASP A 157 -1.70 -1.98 8.78
C ASP A 157 -2.55 -2.80 7.81
N ALA A 158 -3.40 -2.10 7.04
CA ALA A 158 -4.20 -2.75 6.00
C ALA A 158 -3.32 -3.23 4.84
N ALA A 159 -2.36 -2.41 4.39
CA ALA A 159 -1.43 -2.78 3.34
C ALA A 159 -0.58 -4.03 3.71
N LYS A 160 -0.18 -4.17 4.98
CA LYS A 160 0.51 -5.35 5.50
C LYS A 160 -0.31 -6.63 5.30
N LEU A 161 -1.60 -6.62 5.64
CA LEU A 161 -2.48 -7.77 5.43
C LEU A 161 -2.62 -8.12 3.95
N LEU A 162 -2.82 -7.10 3.10
CA LEU A 162 -2.99 -7.27 1.66
C LEU A 162 -1.73 -7.84 0.98
N TYR A 163 -0.55 -7.26 1.25
CA TYR A 163 0.69 -7.74 0.66
C TYR A 163 1.10 -9.12 1.16
N ASN A 164 0.77 -9.46 2.41
CA ASN A 164 1.01 -10.80 2.93
C ASN A 164 0.16 -11.85 2.21
N ASN A 165 -1.10 -11.52 1.87
CA ASN A 165 -1.99 -12.40 1.10
C ASN A 165 -1.50 -12.60 -0.35
N VAL A 166 -1.07 -11.53 -1.03
CA VAL A 166 -0.52 -11.59 -2.40
C VAL A 166 0.89 -12.18 -2.43
N SER A 167 1.52 -12.43 -1.28
CA SER A 167 2.94 -12.83 -1.18
C SER A 167 3.90 -11.85 -1.85
N ASN A 168 3.55 -10.56 -1.91
CA ASN A 168 4.43 -9.50 -2.40
C ASN A 168 5.36 -9.06 -1.27
N PHE A 169 6.38 -9.86 -1.01
CA PHE A 169 7.29 -9.65 0.12
C PHE A 169 8.16 -8.39 -0.01
N ALA A 170 8.39 -7.91 -1.24
CA ALA A 170 9.17 -6.69 -1.47
C ALA A 170 8.44 -5.46 -0.92
N ARG A 171 7.17 -5.29 -1.29
CA ARG A 171 6.33 -4.21 -0.76
C ARG A 171 6.01 -4.40 0.71
N LEU A 172 5.77 -5.64 1.15
CA LEU A 172 5.54 -5.95 2.57
C LEU A 172 6.73 -5.56 3.46
N ALA A 173 7.96 -5.79 3.01
CA ALA A 173 9.14 -5.40 3.78
C ALA A 173 9.18 -3.87 3.99
N ILE A 174 8.87 -3.10 2.94
CA ILE A 174 8.80 -1.63 3.00
C ILE A 174 7.65 -1.19 3.93
N THR A 175 6.47 -1.80 3.85
CA THR A 175 5.36 -1.44 4.73
C THR A 175 5.68 -1.71 6.20
N LEU A 176 6.35 -2.82 6.50
CA LEU A 176 6.79 -3.17 7.85
C LEU A 176 7.86 -2.21 8.39
N VAL A 177 8.72 -1.69 7.51
CA VAL A 177 9.66 -0.61 7.86
C VAL A 177 8.90 0.63 8.31
N HIS A 178 7.85 1.06 7.58
CA HIS A 178 7.03 2.22 7.96
C HIS A 178 6.28 2.00 9.28
N LEU A 179 5.87 0.76 9.58
CA LEU A 179 5.29 0.36 10.87
C LEU A 179 6.32 0.22 12.01
N LYS A 180 7.61 0.45 11.73
CA LYS A 180 8.73 0.23 12.67
C LYS A 180 8.87 -1.22 13.15
N GLU A 181 8.29 -2.18 12.43
CA GLU A 181 8.43 -3.61 12.68
C GLU A 181 9.64 -4.18 11.93
N PHE A 182 10.85 -3.75 12.33
CA PHE A 182 12.08 -4.09 11.60
C PHE A 182 12.36 -5.59 11.53
N GLN A 183 12.06 -6.35 12.58
CA GLN A 183 12.27 -7.81 12.59
C GLN A 183 11.47 -8.50 11.48
N GLY A 184 10.19 -8.15 11.34
CA GLY A 184 9.33 -8.67 10.28
C GLY A 184 9.75 -8.19 8.90
N ALA A 185 10.25 -6.96 8.79
CA ALA A 185 10.77 -6.41 7.54
C ALA A 185 11.98 -7.20 7.03
N VAL A 186 12.93 -7.56 7.90
CA VAL A 186 14.10 -8.38 7.55
C VAL A 186 13.68 -9.77 7.06
N GLU A 187 12.72 -10.39 7.74
CA GLU A 187 12.20 -11.71 7.32
C GLU A 187 11.47 -11.64 5.97
N SER A 188 10.74 -10.57 5.73
CA SER A 188 10.06 -10.33 4.45
C SER A 188 11.07 -10.04 3.34
N ALA A 189 12.12 -9.26 3.60
CA ALA A 189 13.21 -9.02 2.66
C ALA A 189 13.94 -10.32 2.29
N ARG A 190 14.13 -11.23 3.25
CA ARG A 190 14.68 -12.57 3.01
C ARG A 190 13.81 -13.39 2.08
N LYS A 191 12.49 -13.35 2.24
CA LYS A 191 11.54 -14.04 1.35
C LYS A 191 11.50 -13.41 -0.05
N ALA A 192 11.60 -12.09 -0.15
CA ALA A 192 11.64 -11.37 -1.42
C ALA A 192 12.91 -11.66 -2.22
N ASN A 193 14.04 -11.87 -1.52
CA ASN A 193 15.35 -12.17 -2.11
C ASN A 193 15.77 -11.18 -3.22
N SER A 194 15.50 -9.89 -3.01
CA SER A 194 15.84 -8.80 -3.91
C SER A 194 16.85 -7.87 -3.27
N THR A 195 17.96 -7.59 -3.97
CA THR A 195 19.02 -6.69 -3.49
C THR A 195 18.48 -5.28 -3.21
N ARG A 196 17.53 -4.82 -4.04
CA ARG A 196 16.86 -3.53 -3.82
C ARG A 196 16.09 -3.49 -2.50
N THR A 197 15.31 -4.53 -2.20
CA THR A 197 14.55 -4.61 -0.94
C THR A 197 15.47 -4.68 0.26
N TRP A 198 16.57 -5.43 0.15
CA TRP A 198 17.59 -5.46 1.21
C TRP A 198 18.19 -4.09 1.47
N LYS A 199 18.54 -3.32 0.43
CA LYS A 199 19.04 -1.95 0.56
C LYS A 199 18.05 -1.06 1.30
N GLU A 200 16.80 -1.01 0.85
CA GLU A 200 15.76 -0.16 1.45
C GLU A 200 15.54 -0.51 2.93
N VAL A 201 15.47 -1.80 3.29
CA VAL A 201 15.32 -2.24 4.69
C VAL A 201 16.57 -1.96 5.52
N CYS A 202 17.77 -2.21 4.98
CA CYS A 202 19.03 -1.94 5.66
C CYS A 202 19.17 -0.45 6.00
N PHE A 203 18.92 0.41 5.02
CA PHE A 203 18.99 1.86 5.15
C PHE A 203 18.02 2.38 6.21
N ALA A 204 16.79 1.87 6.22
CA ALA A 204 15.83 2.22 7.25
C ALA A 204 16.21 1.69 8.64
N CYS A 205 16.81 0.49 8.73
CA CYS A 205 17.33 -0.02 10.00
C CYS A 205 18.49 0.83 10.54
N VAL A 206 19.36 1.36 9.67
CA VAL A 206 20.44 2.29 10.05
C VAL A 206 19.86 3.61 10.55
N ASP A 207 18.88 4.17 9.85
CA ASP A 207 18.20 5.42 10.27
C ASP A 207 17.51 5.28 11.63
N SER A 208 17.10 4.06 11.97
CA SER A 208 16.39 3.72 13.21
C SER A 208 17.31 3.19 14.31
N GLU A 209 18.63 3.28 14.12
CA GLU A 209 19.68 2.81 15.04
C GLU A 209 19.58 1.31 15.39
N GLN A 210 18.94 0.51 14.54
CA GLN A 210 18.81 -0.95 14.70
C GLN A 210 20.00 -1.68 14.04
N PHE A 211 21.21 -1.43 14.55
CA PHE A 211 22.46 -1.88 13.91
C PHE A 211 22.58 -3.39 13.78
N ARG A 212 22.07 -4.16 14.74
CA ARG A 212 22.09 -5.64 14.67
C ARG A 212 21.28 -6.18 13.48
N LEU A 213 20.13 -5.57 13.20
CA LEU A 213 19.30 -5.96 12.06
C LEU A 213 19.87 -5.41 10.76
N ALA A 214 20.38 -4.18 10.79
CA ALA A 214 21.08 -3.57 9.67
C ALA A 214 22.30 -4.41 9.24
N GLN A 215 23.06 -4.97 10.19
CA GLN A 215 24.20 -5.83 9.91
C GLN A 215 23.76 -7.09 9.15
N ASN A 216 22.72 -7.78 9.64
CA ASN A 216 22.18 -8.96 8.96
C ASN A 216 21.71 -8.66 7.53
N CYS A 217 21.05 -7.51 7.33
CA CYS A 217 20.63 -7.06 6.00
C CYS A 217 21.85 -6.71 5.12
N GLY A 218 22.81 -5.99 5.70
CA GLY A 218 24.03 -5.53 5.04
C GLY A 218 24.85 -6.69 4.47
N LEU A 219 24.93 -7.82 5.19
CA LEU A 219 25.63 -9.02 4.71
C LEU A 219 25.05 -9.57 3.40
N HIS A 220 23.75 -9.39 3.16
CA HIS A 220 23.10 -9.78 1.90
C HIS A 220 23.32 -8.77 0.77
N ILE A 221 23.74 -7.54 1.08
CA ILE A 221 24.00 -6.47 0.11
C ILE A 221 25.47 -6.46 -0.31
N VAL A 222 26.40 -6.47 0.65
CA VAL A 222 27.86 -6.36 0.43
C VAL A 222 28.45 -7.47 -0.44
N VAL A 223 27.75 -8.59 -0.60
CA VAL A 223 28.17 -9.65 -1.54
C VAL A 223 28.02 -9.25 -3.01
N HIS A 224 27.27 -8.18 -3.31
CA HIS A 224 27.13 -7.59 -4.63
C HIS A 224 28.08 -6.40 -4.78
N ALA A 225 29.09 -6.55 -5.66
CA ALA A 225 30.14 -5.55 -5.82
C ALA A 225 29.62 -4.18 -6.26
N ASP A 226 28.61 -4.15 -7.13
CA ASP A 226 28.03 -2.90 -7.67
C ASP A 226 27.31 -2.07 -6.61
N GLU A 227 26.88 -2.69 -5.51
CA GLU A 227 26.09 -2.06 -4.45
C GLU A 227 26.92 -1.65 -3.23
N LEU A 228 28.20 -2.07 -3.20
CA LEU A 228 29.09 -1.87 -2.07
C LEU A 228 29.40 -0.38 -1.85
N GLU A 229 29.67 0.36 -2.92
CA GLU A 229 30.00 1.79 -2.87
C GLU A 229 28.84 2.61 -2.30
N ASP A 230 27.62 2.35 -2.78
CA ASP A 230 26.39 2.99 -2.29
C ASP A 230 26.18 2.76 -0.79
N LEU A 231 26.34 1.52 -0.32
CA LEU A 231 26.18 1.17 1.09
C LEU A 231 27.22 1.88 1.97
N ILE A 232 28.47 1.94 1.50
CA ILE A 232 29.55 2.62 2.22
C ILE A 232 29.25 4.11 2.36
N ASN A 233 28.88 4.77 1.26
CA ASN A 233 28.53 6.20 1.29
C ASN A 233 27.37 6.46 2.26
N TYR A 234 26.35 5.60 2.25
CA TYR A 234 25.20 5.74 3.15
C TYR A 234 25.56 5.69 4.64
N TYR A 235 26.45 4.76 5.03
CA TYR A 235 26.94 4.65 6.41
C TYR A 235 27.90 5.80 6.77
N GLN A 236 28.75 6.23 5.84
CA GLN A 236 29.70 7.32 6.06
C GLN A 236 29.01 8.67 6.26
N ASP A 237 28.00 8.98 5.44
CA ASP A 237 27.24 10.25 5.53
C ASP A 237 26.54 10.42 6.88
N ARG A 238 26.22 9.31 7.55
CA ARG A 238 25.60 9.28 8.88
C ARG A 238 26.60 9.18 10.03
N GLY A 239 27.88 8.95 9.73
CA GLY A 239 28.94 8.82 10.73
C GLY A 239 29.00 7.46 11.44
N TYR A 240 28.31 6.43 10.96
CA TYR A 240 28.30 5.09 11.58
C TYR A 240 29.48 4.22 11.10
N PHE A 241 30.71 4.69 11.32
CA PHE A 241 31.93 4.03 10.82
C PHE A 241 32.24 2.71 11.52
N ASP A 242 32.03 2.63 12.83
CA ASP A 242 32.28 1.40 13.59
C ASP A 242 31.38 0.25 13.15
N GLU A 243 30.10 0.54 12.89
CA GLU A 243 29.14 -0.45 12.42
C GLU A 243 29.42 -0.91 10.99
N LEU A 244 29.88 0.01 10.12
CA LEU A 244 30.32 -0.34 8.78
C LEU A 244 31.56 -1.26 8.80
N ILE A 245 32.52 -0.97 9.68
CA ILE A 245 33.70 -1.81 9.89
C ILE A 245 33.28 -3.19 10.39
N ASN A 246 32.45 -3.27 11.43
CA ASN A 246 31.94 -4.53 11.97
C ASN A 246 31.17 -5.35 10.93
N LEU A 247 30.40 -4.68 10.05
CA LEU A 247 29.70 -5.31 8.95
C LEU A 247 30.68 -5.94 7.94
N LEU A 248 31.69 -5.18 7.51
CA LEU A 248 32.68 -5.67 6.54
C LEU A 248 33.56 -6.77 7.13
N GLU A 249 33.97 -6.64 8.41
CA GLU A 249 34.67 -7.68 9.17
C GLU A 249 33.91 -9.02 9.11
N ALA A 250 32.61 -9.01 9.40
CA ALA A 250 31.76 -10.20 9.31
C ALA A 250 31.60 -10.69 7.86
N ALA A 251 31.53 -9.77 6.90
CA ALA A 251 31.28 -10.10 5.50
C ALA A 251 32.47 -10.79 4.82
N LEU A 252 33.70 -10.57 5.28
CA LEU A 252 34.91 -11.23 4.76
C LEU A 252 34.92 -12.74 5.00
N GLY A 253 34.19 -13.21 6.02
CA GLY A 253 33.99 -14.63 6.30
C GLY A 253 33.03 -15.33 5.35
N LEU A 254 32.32 -14.60 4.47
CA LEU A 254 31.38 -15.17 3.51
C LEU A 254 32.11 -15.77 2.30
N GLU A 255 31.63 -16.92 1.81
CA GLU A 255 32.19 -17.57 0.61
C GLU A 255 32.17 -16.67 -0.64
N ARG A 256 31.20 -15.75 -0.72
CA ARG A 256 31.02 -14.81 -1.83
C ARG A 256 31.81 -13.50 -1.66
N ALA A 257 32.75 -13.43 -0.72
CA ALA A 257 33.56 -12.23 -0.52
C ALA A 257 34.41 -11.90 -1.77
N HIS A 258 34.39 -10.65 -2.20
CA HIS A 258 35.11 -10.18 -3.40
C HIS A 258 36.11 -9.06 -3.06
N MET A 259 37.02 -8.75 -3.99
CA MET A 259 38.16 -7.81 -3.78
C MET A 259 37.75 -6.43 -3.25
N GLY A 260 36.57 -5.94 -3.66
CA GLY A 260 36.03 -4.65 -3.21
C GLY A 260 35.92 -4.57 -1.69
N MET A 261 35.40 -5.63 -1.04
CA MET A 261 35.21 -5.67 0.41
C MET A 261 36.52 -5.54 1.19
N PHE A 262 37.57 -6.25 0.75
CA PHE A 262 38.90 -6.17 1.38
C PHE A 262 39.54 -4.80 1.21
N THR A 263 39.36 -4.21 0.03
CA THR A 263 39.92 -2.90 -0.33
C THR A 263 39.25 -1.79 0.48
N GLU A 264 37.93 -1.77 0.52
CA GLU A 264 37.17 -0.76 1.27
C GLU A 264 37.36 -0.89 2.78
N LEU A 265 37.45 -2.12 3.31
CA LEU A 265 37.79 -2.29 4.72
C LEU A 265 39.19 -1.75 5.04
N ALA A 266 40.18 -1.98 4.17
CA ALA A 266 41.52 -1.41 4.36
C ALA A 266 41.50 0.13 4.37
N ILE A 267 40.68 0.75 3.52
CA ILE A 267 40.49 2.21 3.51
C ILE A 267 39.88 2.68 4.85
N LEU A 268 38.88 1.97 5.37
CA LEU A 268 38.27 2.30 6.67
C LEU A 268 39.25 2.11 7.84
N TYR A 269 40.01 1.02 7.86
CA TYR A 269 41.06 0.80 8.87
C TYR A 269 42.12 1.88 8.83
N SER A 270 42.54 2.33 7.64
CA SER A 270 43.55 3.38 7.53
C SER A 270 43.14 4.68 8.24
N ARG A 271 41.83 4.99 8.27
CA ARG A 271 41.30 6.25 8.84
C ARG A 271 40.86 6.10 10.30
N TYR A 272 40.25 4.97 10.64
CA TYR A 272 39.52 4.82 11.92
C TYR A 272 40.16 3.82 12.88
N LYS A 273 40.85 2.78 12.39
CA LYS A 273 41.48 1.74 13.20
C LYS A 273 42.86 1.33 12.65
N PRO A 274 43.87 2.23 12.74
CA PRO A 274 45.21 1.96 12.24
C PRO A 274 45.84 0.68 12.80
N GLU A 275 45.55 0.35 14.06
CA GLU A 275 46.09 -0.82 14.76
C GLU A 275 45.75 -2.16 14.08
N LYS A 276 44.60 -2.26 13.41
CA LYS A 276 44.19 -3.47 12.68
C LYS A 276 44.68 -3.52 11.23
N MET A 277 45.16 -2.39 10.71
CA MET A 277 45.50 -2.25 9.28
C MET A 277 46.62 -3.20 8.87
N LYS A 278 47.67 -3.30 9.68
CA LYS A 278 48.83 -4.16 9.39
C LYS A 278 48.43 -5.63 9.29
N GLU A 279 47.69 -6.13 10.27
CA GLU A 279 47.23 -7.52 10.31
C GLU A 279 46.33 -7.84 9.11
N HIS A 280 45.44 -6.92 8.74
CA HIS A 280 44.57 -7.08 7.57
C HIS A 280 45.36 -7.21 6.28
N LEU A 281 46.40 -6.39 6.08
CA LEU A 281 47.23 -6.44 4.89
C LEU A 281 48.10 -7.69 4.84
N GLU A 282 48.71 -8.09 5.96
CA GLU A 282 49.52 -9.31 6.04
C GLU A 282 48.71 -10.56 5.64
N LEU A 283 47.43 -10.62 6.02
CA LEU A 283 46.54 -11.73 5.69
C LEU A 283 45.94 -11.64 4.28
N PHE A 284 45.59 -10.44 3.79
CA PHE A 284 44.73 -10.29 2.61
C PHE A 284 45.33 -9.47 1.45
N TRP A 285 46.65 -9.21 1.44
CA TRP A 285 47.33 -8.44 0.39
C TRP A 285 47.06 -8.93 -1.05
N SER A 286 46.83 -10.23 -1.25
CA SER A 286 46.57 -10.82 -2.58
C SER A 286 45.16 -10.53 -3.11
N ARG A 287 44.24 -10.06 -2.25
CA ARG A 287 42.81 -9.84 -2.56
C ARG A 287 42.39 -8.38 -2.41
N VAL A 288 43.34 -7.44 -2.39
CA VAL A 288 43.09 -5.99 -2.30
C VAL A 288 43.58 -5.25 -3.55
N ASN A 289 42.99 -4.09 -3.82
CA ASN A 289 43.48 -3.17 -4.85
C ASN A 289 44.62 -2.29 -4.28
N ILE A 290 45.86 -2.74 -4.48
CA ILE A 290 47.07 -2.11 -3.94
C ILE A 290 47.15 -0.60 -4.27
N PRO A 291 47.00 -0.13 -5.53
CA PRO A 291 47.04 1.30 -5.84
C PRO A 291 45.99 2.17 -5.11
N LYS A 292 44.82 1.62 -4.78
CA LYS A 292 43.79 2.35 -4.02
C LYS A 292 44.14 2.41 -2.54
N VAL A 293 44.62 1.30 -1.98
CA VAL A 293 45.01 1.20 -0.57
C VAL A 293 46.26 2.03 -0.27
N LEU A 294 47.27 2.04 -1.15
CA LEU A 294 48.47 2.86 -1.00
C LEU A 294 48.13 4.35 -0.84
N ARG A 295 47.21 4.88 -1.67
CA ARG A 295 46.76 6.27 -1.56
C ARG A 295 46.06 6.55 -0.24
N ALA A 296 45.28 5.60 0.29
CA ALA A 296 44.62 5.75 1.58
C ALA A 296 45.62 5.68 2.75
N ALA A 297 46.58 4.77 2.68
CA ALA A 297 47.63 4.62 3.70
C ALA A 297 48.60 5.82 3.71
N GLU A 298 48.91 6.41 2.55
CA GLU A 298 49.70 7.64 2.43
C GLU A 298 48.98 8.83 3.09
N GLN A 299 47.68 8.98 2.85
CA GLN A 299 46.85 9.99 3.50
C GLN A 299 46.79 9.82 5.03
N ALA A 300 46.87 8.58 5.51
CA ALA A 300 46.86 8.25 6.94
C ALA A 300 48.25 8.20 7.59
N HIS A 301 49.33 8.45 6.84
CA HIS A 301 50.73 8.37 7.31
C HIS A 301 51.12 7.02 7.95
N LEU A 302 50.59 5.92 7.43
CA LEU A 302 50.84 4.55 7.90
C LEU A 302 52.10 3.96 7.25
N TRP A 303 53.27 4.45 7.69
CA TRP A 303 54.56 4.13 7.08
C TRP A 303 54.96 2.65 7.17
N ALA A 304 54.62 1.95 8.25
CA ALA A 304 54.98 0.55 8.41
C ALA A 304 54.21 -0.34 7.41
N GLU A 305 52.95 -0.01 7.18
CA GLU A 305 52.04 -0.67 6.26
C GLU A 305 52.34 -0.27 4.80
N LEU A 306 52.72 0.97 4.55
CA LEU A 306 53.17 1.45 3.23
C LEU A 306 54.45 0.79 2.75
N VAL A 307 55.39 0.48 3.64
CA VAL A 307 56.62 -0.23 3.29
C VAL A 307 56.35 -1.70 2.98
N PHE A 308 55.28 -2.27 3.56
CA PHE A 308 54.88 -3.65 3.32
C PHE A 308 54.15 -3.85 1.98
N LEU A 309 53.31 -2.89 1.58
CA LEU A 309 52.54 -2.89 0.32
C LEU A 309 53.40 -2.59 -0.91
#